data_AF-A0A848YAI0-F1
#
_entry.id   AF-A0A848YAI0-F1
#
_cell.length_a   1.000
_cell.length_b   1.000
_cell.length_c   1.000
_cell.angle_alpha   90.00
_cell.angle_beta   90.00
_cell.angle_gamma   90.00
#
_symmetry.space_group_name_H-M   'P 1'
#
loop_
_entity.id
_entity.type
_entity.pdbx_description
1 polymer ?
#
loop_
_entity_poly.entity_id
_entity_poly.type
_entity_poly.pdbx_seq_one_letter_code
_entity_poly.pdbx_strand_id
1 'polypeptide(L)' 'MEMAITIFAALSAFAGVGWALWAEKRPIDPSNPRLIPTTPVLFICLVIVIFAAAHMITLITGKPHVGRFGI' A
#
# COMPACT_ATOMS: atom_id res chain seq x y z
N MET A 1 7.68 16.23 -10.27
CA MET A 1 8.26 15.04 -9.60
C MET A 1 7.22 14.30 -8.76
N GLU A 2 6.29 14.98 -8.08
CA GLU A 2 5.27 14.40 -7.18
C GLU A 2 4.35 13.30 -7.78
N MET A 3 3.83 13.49 -8.99
CA MET A 3 2.90 12.50 -9.60
C MET A 3 3.57 11.15 -9.86
N ALA A 4 4.81 11.16 -10.38
CA ALA A 4 5.53 9.93 -10.69
C ALA A 4 5.75 9.11 -9.43
N ILE A 5 6.09 9.76 -8.31
CA ILE A 5 6.28 9.12 -7.00
C ILE A 5 4.96 8.53 -6.50
N THR A 6 3.86 9.28 -6.60
CA THR A 6 2.54 8.81 -6.15
C THR A 6 2.09 7.57 -6.93
N ILE A 7 2.26 7.59 -8.25
CA ILE A 7 1.92 6.44 -9.11
C ILE A 7 2.83 5.25 -8.78
N PHE A 8 4.13 5.47 -8.60
CA PHE A 8 5.07 4.40 -8.26
C PHE A 8 4.79 3.79 -6.88
N ALA A 9 4.43 4.63 -5.90
CA ALA A 9 4.01 4.20 -4.57
C ALA A 9 2.71 3.38 -4.63
N ALA A 10 1.72 3.82 -5.41
CA ALA A 10 0.48 3.07 -5.61
C ALA A 10 0.74 1.70 -6.27
N LEU A 11 1.50 1.68 -7.37
CA LEU A 11 1.82 0.44 -8.10
C LEU A 11 2.60 -0.56 -7.24
N SER A 12 3.60 -0.09 -6.49
CA SER A 12 4.38 -0.95 -5.58
C SER A 12 3.52 -1.52 -4.45
N ALA A 13 2.58 -0.72 -3.90
CA ALA A 13 1.63 -1.22 -2.91
C ALA A 13 0.69 -2.28 -3.49
N PHE A 14 0.14 -2.08 -4.69
CA PHE A 14 -0.68 -3.09 -5.36
C PHE A 14 0.09 -4.38 -5.64
N ALA A 15 1.35 -4.26 -6.10
CA ALA A 15 2.22 -5.41 -6.30
C ALA A 15 2.51 -6.15 -4.97
N GLY A 16 2.73 -5.41 -3.88
CA GLY A 16 2.93 -5.94 -2.54
C GLY A 16 1.70 -6.70 -2.02
N VAL A 17 0.49 -6.15 -2.21
CA VAL A 17 -0.76 -6.85 -1.89
C VAL A 17 -0.91 -8.13 -2.71
N GLY A 18 -0.71 -8.05 -4.03
CA GLY A 18 -0.80 -9.21 -4.91
C GLY A 18 0.18 -10.33 -4.52
N TRP A 19 1.42 -9.96 -4.21
CA TRP A 19 2.43 -10.89 -3.74
C TRP A 19 2.07 -11.49 -2.37
N ALA A 20 1.62 -10.67 -1.42
CA ALA A 20 1.26 -11.13 -0.09
C ALA A 20 0.06 -12.09 -0.11
N LEU A 21 -1.00 -11.78 -0.88
CA LEU A 21 -2.15 -12.68 -1.06
C LEU A 21 -1.76 -13.98 -1.76
N TRP A 22 -0.90 -13.91 -2.78
CA TRP A 22 -0.39 -15.10 -3.45
C TRP A 22 0.47 -15.96 -2.52
N ALA A 23 1.32 -15.32 -1.71
CA ALA A 23 2.10 -16.00 -0.70
C ALA A 23 1.17 -16.65 0.33
N GLU A 24 0.17 -15.97 0.85
CA GLU A 24 -0.75 -16.50 1.87
C GLU A 24 -1.53 -17.74 1.40
N LYS A 25 -1.85 -17.82 0.10
CA LYS A 25 -2.46 -19.00 -0.52
C LYS A 25 -1.54 -20.21 -0.62
N ARG A 26 -0.22 -20.05 -0.49
CA ARG A 26 0.72 -21.18 -0.52
C ARG A 26 0.73 -21.91 0.82
N PRO A 27 0.69 -23.26 0.84
CA PRO A 27 0.75 -24.03 2.08
C PRO A 27 2.00 -23.67 2.87
N ILE A 28 1.84 -23.51 4.17
CA ILE A 28 2.93 -23.21 5.10
C ILE A 28 3.46 -24.55 5.59
N ASP A 29 4.73 -24.81 5.32
CA ASP A 29 5.42 -25.97 5.89
C ASP A 29 5.72 -25.67 7.38
N PRO A 30 5.23 -26.48 8.34
CA PRO A 30 5.50 -26.27 9.76
C PRO A 30 6.99 -26.29 10.10
N SER A 31 7.80 -26.97 9.28
CA SER A 31 9.25 -27.08 9.46
C SER A 31 10.03 -25.85 8.97
N ASN A 32 9.39 -24.97 8.19
CA ASN A 32 10.03 -23.78 7.62
C ASN A 32 9.16 -22.53 7.84
N PRO A 33 9.27 -21.88 9.01
CA PRO A 33 8.49 -20.69 9.31
C PRO A 33 8.83 -19.55 8.33
N ARG A 34 7.81 -18.81 7.90
CA ARG A 34 8.00 -17.68 6.99
C ARG A 34 8.74 -16.55 7.67
N LEU A 35 9.86 -16.14 7.09
CA LEU A 35 10.64 -14.98 7.54
C LEU A 35 9.89 -13.66 7.33
N ILE A 36 9.03 -13.59 6.32
CA ILE A 36 8.27 -12.37 6.00
C ILE A 36 6.83 -12.56 6.48
N PRO A 37 6.40 -11.80 7.50
CA PRO A 37 5.03 -11.84 7.96
C PRO A 37 4.12 -11.12 6.94
N THR A 38 3.27 -11.86 6.24
CA THR A 38 2.41 -11.32 5.15
C THR A 38 1.34 -10.36 5.66
N THR A 39 0.82 -10.59 6.87
CA THR A 39 -0.23 -9.77 7.47
C THR A 39 0.20 -8.31 7.71
N PRO A 40 1.34 -8.01 8.36
CA PRO A 40 1.82 -6.63 8.48
C PRO A 40 2.23 -6.03 7.13
N VAL A 41 2.72 -6.83 6.17
CA VAL A 41 2.98 -6.35 4.81
C VAL A 41 1.69 -5.88 4.13
N LEU A 42 0.59 -6.64 4.25
CA LEU A 42 -0.72 -6.25 3.75
C LEU A 42 -1.22 -4.95 4.40
N PHE A 43 -1.06 -4.83 5.72
CA PHE A 43 -1.44 -3.61 6.45
C PHE A 43 -0.67 -2.38 5.95
N ILE A 44 0.65 -2.49 5.77
CA ILE A 44 1.48 -1.39 5.25
C ILE A 44 1.04 -1.02 3.82
N CYS A 45 0.81 -2.01 2.96
CA CYS A 45 0.35 -1.74 1.59
C CYS A 45 -1.01 -1.02 1.59
N LEU A 46 -1.93 -1.41 2.48
CA LEU A 46 -3.23 -0.75 2.63
C LEU A 46 -3.06 0.72 3.01
N VAL A 47 -2.20 1.02 3.98
CA VAL A 47 -1.91 2.40 4.39
C VAL A 47 -1.37 3.22 3.20
N ILE A 48 -0.40 2.69 2.46
CA ILE A 48 0.18 3.36 1.29
C ILE A 48 -0.89 3.66 0.23
N VAL A 49 -1.78 2.71 -0.05
CA VAL A 49 -2.88 2.92 -1.01
C VAL A 49 -3.81 4.05 -0.56
N ILE A 50 -4.16 4.12 0.73
CA ILE A 50 -5.02 5.20 1.26
C ILE A 50 -4.35 6.56 1.07
N PHE A 51 -3.06 6.68 1.42
CA PHE A 51 -2.30 7.92 1.23
C PHE A 51 -2.19 8.32 -0.25
N ALA A 52 -1.86 7.35 -1.12
CA ALA A 52 -1.79 7.60 -2.56
C ALA A 52 -3.14 8.04 -3.14
N ALA A 53 -4.25 7.46 -2.67
CA ALA A 53 -5.60 7.86 -3.07
C ALA A 53 -5.93 9.30 -2.62
N ALA A 54 -5.63 9.67 -1.38
CA ALA A 54 -5.80 11.04 -0.89
C ALA A 54 -4.96 12.06 -1.69
N HIS A 55 -3.74 11.67 -2.08
CA HIS A 55 -2.89 12.48 -2.92
C HIS A 55 -3.42 12.60 -4.37
N MET A 56 -3.99 11.53 -4.93
CA MET A 56 -4.67 11.60 -6.23
C MET A 56 -5.90 12.52 -6.19
N ILE A 57 -6.71 12.46 -5.13
CA ILE A 57 -7.84 13.38 -4.94
C ILE A 57 -7.34 14.82 -4.90
N THR A 58 -6.24 15.07 -4.17
CA THR A 58 -5.60 16.39 -4.11
C THR A 58 -5.21 16.91 -5.49
N LEU A 59 -4.57 16.05 -6.30
CA LEU A 59 -4.15 16.37 -7.67
C LEU A 59 -5.33 16.69 -8.58
N ILE A 60 -6.40 15.89 -8.53
CA ILE A 60 -7.60 16.09 -9.35
C ILE A 60 -8.33 17.38 -8.95
N THR A 61 -8.40 17.68 -7.65
CA THR A 61 -9.17 18.81 -7.12
C THR A 61 -8.37 20.11 -7.12
N GLY A 62 -7.05 20.05 -7.31
CA GLY A 62 -6.13 21.19 -7.19
C GLY A 62 -6.05 21.78 -5.77
N LYS A 63 -6.63 21.08 -4.78
CA LYS A 63 -6.72 21.49 -3.38
C LYS A 63 -6.20 20.34 -2.50
N PRO A 64 -5.25 20.58 -1.59
CA PRO A 64 -4.81 19.59 -0.62
C PRO A 64 -5.99 18.98 0.12
N HIS A 65 -6.09 17.65 0.10
CA HIS A 65 -7.01 16.92 0.96
C HIS A 65 -6.47 16.99 2.39
N VAL A 66 -7.03 17.91 3.18
CA VAL A 66 -6.63 18.13 4.57
C VAL A 66 -7.53 17.35 5.52
N GLY A 67 -6.93 16.75 6.55
CA GLY A 67 -7.67 16.05 7.59
C GLY A 67 -8.42 17.02 8.51
N ARG A 68 -9.19 16.47 9.47
CA ARG A 68 -9.96 17.25 10.46
C ARG A 68 -9.12 18.26 11.24
N PHE A 69 -7.82 18.05 11.36
CA PHE A 69 -6.89 18.93 12.06
C PHE A 69 -6.18 19.94 11.15
N GLY A 70 -6.53 20.02 9.85
CA GLY A 70 -5.88 20.91 8.89
C GLY A 70 -4.44 20.50 8.53
N ILE A 71 -4.00 19.34 9.02
CA ILE A 71 -2.75 18.66 8.63
C ILE A 71 -3.05 17.51 7.66
#